data_AF-A0A7R8VY51-F1
#
_entry.id   AF-A0A7R8VY51-F1
#
_cell.length_a   1.000
_cell.length_b   1.000
_cell.length_c   1.000
_cell.angle_alpha   90.00
_cell.angle_beta   90.00
_cell.angle_gamma   90.00
#
_symmetry.space_group_name_H-M   'P 1'
#
loop_
_entity.id
_entity.type
_entity.pdbx_description
1 polymer ?
#
loop_
_entity_poly.entity_id
_entity_poly.type
_entity_poly.pdbx_seq_one_letter_code
_entity_poly.pdbx_strand_id
1 'polypeptide(L)'
;MLDGTVNDAVEARALGLNPDHIDIYSASWGPEDDGKTVDGPGPLARRAFIYGVTSGRKGRGSIFVWASGNGGRHTDSCNCDGYTNSIFTLSISSATQGGHKPWYLEECSSTLASTYSSGTPGHDRSVAT
;
A
#
# COMPACT_ATOMS: atom_id res chain seq x y z
N MET A 1 10.84 -6.77 -2.40
CA MET A 1 10.68 -6.60 -3.85
C MET A 1 11.21 -5.21 -4.17
N LEU A 2 12.47 -5.12 -4.59
CA LEU A 2 13.17 -3.84 -4.78
C LEU A 2 13.87 -3.75 -6.15
N ASP A 3 13.95 -4.85 -6.89
CA ASP A 3 14.63 -4.95 -8.18
C ASP A 3 14.11 -6.18 -8.97
N GLY A 4 14.32 -6.18 -10.29
CA GLY A 4 13.92 -7.22 -11.23
C GLY A 4 12.50 -7.09 -11.78
N THR A 5 12.17 -7.93 -12.76
CA THR A 5 10.83 -7.97 -13.35
C THR A 5 9.80 -8.43 -12.33
N VAL A 6 8.90 -7.53 -11.95
CA VAL A 6 7.75 -7.83 -11.08
C VAL A 6 6.65 -8.46 -11.93
N ASN A 7 6.12 -9.58 -11.46
CA ASN A 7 4.95 -10.22 -12.03
C ASN A 7 4.11 -10.85 -10.90
N ASP A 8 2.89 -11.27 -11.23
CA ASP A 8 1.91 -11.82 -10.29
C ASP A 8 2.49 -12.95 -9.40
N ALA A 9 3.37 -13.81 -9.94
CA ALA A 9 3.99 -14.88 -9.17
C ALA A 9 5.07 -14.38 -8.18
N VAL A 10 5.76 -13.28 -8.49
CA VAL A 10 6.69 -12.63 -7.56
C VAL A 10 5.93 -11.96 -6.43
N GLU A 11 4.85 -11.25 -6.74
CA GLU A 11 3.96 -10.61 -5.76
C GLU A 11 3.34 -11.64 -4.81
N ALA A 12 2.74 -12.70 -5.36
CA ALA A 12 2.12 -13.76 -4.57
C ALA A 12 3.11 -14.42 -3.60
N ARG A 13 4.35 -14.66 -4.05
CA ARG A 13 5.40 -15.23 -3.19
C ARG A 13 5.84 -14.27 -2.10
N ALA A 14 5.92 -12.98 -2.38
CA ALA A 14 6.25 -11.97 -1.38
C ALA A 14 5.15 -11.85 -0.31
N LEU A 15 3.89 -11.80 -0.74
CA LEU A 15 2.71 -11.72 0.14
C LEU A 15 2.52 -12.99 0.98
N GLY A 16 2.87 -14.16 0.44
CA GLY A 16 2.75 -15.45 1.11
C GLY A 16 4.00 -15.92 1.84
N LEU A 17 5.02 -15.08 2.03
CA LEU A 17 6.27 -15.49 2.65
C LEU A 17 6.06 -15.78 4.14
N ASN A 18 6.30 -17.03 4.57
CA ASN A 18 6.32 -17.46 5.97
C ASN A 18 5.17 -16.90 6.85
N PRO A 19 3.89 -17.13 6.50
CA PRO A 19 2.75 -16.43 7.11
C PRO A 19 2.48 -16.83 8.56
N ASP A 20 3.04 -17.92 9.06
CA ASP A 20 2.96 -18.30 10.48
C ASP A 20 4.10 -17.72 11.34
N HIS A 21 5.10 -17.12 10.69
CA HIS A 21 6.21 -16.45 11.34
C HIS A 21 6.11 -14.92 11.22
N ILE A 22 5.74 -14.42 10.05
CA ILE A 22 5.58 -12.99 9.77
C ILE A 22 4.18 -12.56 10.15
N ASP A 23 4.08 -11.66 11.12
CA ASP A 23 2.80 -11.09 11.54
C ASP A 23 2.31 -9.97 10.62
N ILE A 24 3.23 -9.08 10.23
CA ILE A 24 2.91 -7.83 9.52
C ILE A 24 3.77 -7.73 8.27
N TYR A 25 3.11 -7.48 7.14
CA TYR A 25 3.71 -7.15 5.87
C TYR A 25 3.48 -5.66 5.63
N SER A 26 4.53 -4.95 5.23
CA SER A 26 4.46 -3.53 4.88
C SER A 26 4.95 -3.34 3.45
N ALA A 27 4.14 -2.70 2.62
CA ALA A 27 4.40 -2.51 1.21
C ALA A 27 3.85 -1.17 0.71
N SER A 28 4.39 -0.69 -0.40
CA SER A 28 4.02 0.59 -1.04
C SER A 28 4.16 0.52 -2.55
N TRP A 29 4.08 -0.68 -3.11
CA TRP A 29 4.09 -0.92 -4.56
C TRP A 29 2.66 -1.14 -5.04
N GLY A 30 2.43 -0.86 -6.32
CA GLY A 30 1.13 -0.90 -6.95
C GLY A 30 1.27 -0.55 -8.44
N PRO A 31 0.17 -0.19 -9.10
CA PRO A 31 0.19 0.40 -10.43
C PRO A 31 0.99 1.71 -10.47
N GLU A 32 1.19 2.24 -11.67
CA GLU A 32 1.87 3.54 -11.81
C GLU A 32 0.93 4.67 -11.35
N ASP A 33 1.43 5.53 -10.45
CA ASP A 33 0.71 6.66 -9.85
C ASP A 33 0.58 7.86 -10.82
N ASP A 34 0.10 7.61 -12.05
CA ASP A 34 0.08 8.57 -13.16
C ASP A 34 -1.27 9.27 -13.38
N GLY A 35 -2.26 8.99 -12.52
CA GLY A 35 -3.62 9.54 -12.62
C GLY A 35 -4.47 8.95 -13.74
N LYS A 36 -4.03 7.85 -14.37
CA LYS A 36 -4.67 7.25 -15.56
C LYS A 36 -4.74 5.74 -15.51
N THR A 37 -3.89 5.11 -14.72
CA THR A 37 -3.82 3.65 -14.60
C THR A 37 -4.90 3.14 -13.65
N VAL A 38 -5.53 2.03 -14.04
CA VAL A 38 -6.45 1.26 -13.18
C VAL A 38 -6.01 -0.19 -13.24
N ASP A 39 -5.42 -0.69 -12.16
CA ASP A 39 -4.88 -2.04 -12.09
C ASP A 39 -4.80 -2.52 -10.63
N GLY A 40 -4.42 -3.78 -10.41
CA GLY A 40 -4.34 -4.35 -9.06
C GLY A 40 -3.76 -5.76 -9.04
N PRO A 41 -3.94 -6.49 -7.92
CA PRO A 41 -3.37 -7.82 -7.77
C PRO A 41 -3.88 -8.79 -8.83
N GLY A 42 -2.94 -9.46 -9.49
CA GLY A 42 -3.23 -10.61 -10.35
C GLY A 42 -3.84 -11.79 -9.58
N PRO A 43 -4.26 -12.86 -10.29
CA PRO A 43 -4.93 -14.00 -9.66
C PRO A 43 -4.12 -14.67 -8.54
N LEU A 44 -2.79 -14.76 -8.66
CA LEU A 44 -1.93 -15.37 -7.64
C LEU A 44 -1.78 -14.45 -6.43
N ALA A 45 -1.50 -13.16 -6.65
CA ALA A 45 -1.39 -12.17 -5.59
C ALA A 45 -2.70 -12.06 -4.79
N ARG A 46 -3.85 -12.05 -5.49
CA ARG A 46 -5.17 -12.06 -4.85
C ARG A 46 -5.40 -13.31 -4.00
N ARG A 47 -5.00 -14.49 -4.47
CA ARG A 47 -5.05 -15.74 -3.68
C ARG A 47 -4.12 -15.68 -2.47
N ALA A 48 -2.94 -15.07 -2.60
CA ALA A 48 -2.01 -14.89 -1.49
C ALA A 48 -2.59 -13.98 -0.40
N PHE A 49 -3.26 -12.88 -0.76
CA PHE A 49 -3.99 -12.06 0.21
C PHE A 49 -5.05 -12.86 0.96
N ILE A 50 -5.93 -13.57 0.23
CA ILE A 50 -7.01 -14.38 0.83
C ILE A 50 -6.42 -15.44 1.77
N TYR A 51 -5.38 -16.16 1.35
CA TYR A 51 -4.72 -17.14 2.18
C TYR A 51 -4.08 -16.50 3.42
N GLY A 52 -3.39 -15.37 3.26
CA GLY A 52 -2.78 -14.63 4.36
C GLY A 52 -3.81 -14.23 5.42
N VAL A 53 -4.91 -13.58 5.04
CA VAL A 53 -5.92 -13.11 6.01
C VAL A 53 -6.75 -14.24 6.63
N THR A 54 -6.83 -15.41 6.00
CA THR A 54 -7.62 -16.54 6.53
C THR A 54 -6.79 -17.52 7.34
N SER A 55 -5.54 -17.74 6.96
CA SER A 55 -4.71 -18.83 7.48
C SER A 55 -3.43 -18.35 8.17
N GLY A 56 -2.94 -17.16 7.80
CA GLY A 56 -1.72 -16.60 8.39
C GLY A 56 -1.83 -16.36 9.89
N ARG A 57 -0.67 -16.25 10.54
CA ARG A 57 -0.54 -16.05 12.00
C ARG A 57 -1.31 -17.10 12.78
N LYS A 58 -1.18 -18.37 12.39
CA LYS A 58 -1.85 -19.51 13.01
C LYS A 58 -3.38 -19.35 12.98
N GLY A 59 -3.92 -18.87 11.85
CA GLY A 59 -5.35 -18.64 11.63
C GLY A 59 -5.91 -17.31 12.17
N ARG A 60 -5.06 -16.37 12.63
CA ARG A 60 -5.50 -15.03 13.04
C ARG A 60 -5.60 -14.02 11.89
N GLY A 61 -5.02 -14.37 10.74
CA GLY A 61 -4.94 -13.52 9.56
C GLY A 61 -3.74 -12.59 9.58
N SER A 62 -2.88 -12.72 8.55
CA SER A 62 -1.78 -11.80 8.25
C SER A 62 -2.27 -10.36 8.15
N ILE A 63 -1.46 -9.42 8.64
CA ILE A 63 -1.75 -7.99 8.58
C ILE A 63 -0.96 -7.39 7.42
N PHE A 64 -1.64 -6.89 6.39
CA PHE A 64 -1.03 -6.22 5.26
C PHE A 64 -1.23 -4.72 5.39
N VAL A 65 -0.15 -3.97 5.61
CA VAL A 65 -0.17 -2.50 5.66
C VAL A 65 0.31 -1.96 4.32
N TRP A 66 -0.46 -1.06 3.72
CA TRP A 66 -0.19 -0.52 2.39
C TRP A 66 -0.11 1.00 2.39
N ALA A 67 0.84 1.59 1.67
CA ALA A 67 0.81 3.02 1.39
C ALA A 67 -0.30 3.35 0.39
N SER A 68 -0.95 4.50 0.55
CA SER A 68 -2.08 4.89 -0.28
C SER A 68 -1.71 5.36 -1.70
N GLY A 69 -0.44 5.60 -2.01
CA GLY A 69 0.02 6.11 -3.32
C GLY A 69 0.64 7.52 -3.26
N ASN A 70 1.37 7.89 -4.32
CA ASN A 70 2.12 9.15 -4.45
C ASN A 70 1.72 10.02 -5.66
N GLY A 71 0.59 9.70 -6.31
CA GLY A 71 0.08 10.31 -7.54
C GLY A 71 -0.65 11.64 -7.36
N GLY A 72 -0.58 12.28 -6.20
CA GLY A 72 -1.32 13.53 -5.93
C GLY A 72 -1.06 14.65 -6.94
N ARG A 73 0.17 14.77 -7.47
CA ARG A 73 0.50 15.73 -8.56
C ARG A 73 -0.17 15.42 -9.89
N HIS A 74 -0.51 14.16 -10.11
CA HIS A 74 -1.18 13.66 -11.30
C HIS A 74 -2.69 13.60 -11.13
N THR A 75 -3.22 14.15 -10.02
CA THR A 75 -4.64 14.06 -9.65
C THR A 75 -5.15 12.62 -9.60
N ASP A 76 -4.27 11.70 -9.16
CA ASP A 76 -4.60 10.29 -9.04
C ASP A 76 -5.58 10.02 -7.88
N SER A 77 -6.30 8.91 -7.99
CA SER A 77 -7.26 8.43 -7.02
C SER A 77 -6.92 7.01 -6.64
N CYS A 78 -6.49 6.79 -5.41
CA CYS A 78 -6.09 5.49 -4.90
C CYS A 78 -7.18 4.40 -4.89
N ASN A 79 -8.45 4.72 -5.19
CA ASN A 79 -9.45 3.70 -5.50
C ASN A 79 -9.15 2.94 -6.82
N CYS A 80 -8.31 3.50 -7.69
CA CYS A 80 -7.86 2.91 -8.96
C CYS A 80 -6.71 1.91 -8.78
N ASP A 81 -6.05 1.93 -7.62
CA ASP A 81 -5.07 0.93 -7.22
C ASP A 81 -5.76 -0.20 -6.42
N GLY A 82 -5.86 -1.38 -7.03
CA GLY A 82 -6.49 -2.55 -6.42
C GLY A 82 -5.74 -3.16 -5.24
N TYR A 83 -4.49 -2.77 -4.97
CA TYR A 83 -3.77 -3.16 -3.76
C TYR A 83 -4.27 -2.36 -2.56
N THR A 84 -4.16 -1.03 -2.63
CA THR A 84 -4.61 -0.13 -1.56
C THR A 84 -6.14 -0.09 -1.40
N ASN A 85 -6.90 -0.33 -2.47
CA ASN A 85 -8.36 -0.45 -2.45
C ASN A 85 -8.86 -1.83 -1.96
N SER A 86 -7.96 -2.76 -1.64
CA SER A 86 -8.33 -4.10 -1.17
C SER A 86 -8.79 -4.09 0.29
N ILE A 87 -9.91 -4.76 0.58
CA ILE A 87 -10.39 -5.01 1.95
C ILE A 87 -9.41 -5.84 2.81
N PHE A 88 -8.41 -6.47 2.19
CA PHE A 88 -7.39 -7.26 2.87
C PHE A 88 -6.18 -6.43 3.30
N THR A 89 -6.14 -5.15 2.92
CA THR A 89 -5.05 -4.24 3.28
C THR A 89 -5.53 -3.15 4.23
N LEU A 90 -4.64 -2.76 5.12
CA LEU A 90 -4.76 -1.55 5.93
C LEU A 90 -4.05 -0.43 5.18
N SER A 91 -4.81 0.31 4.37
CA SER A 91 -4.30 1.43 3.59
C SER A 91 -4.04 2.65 4.48
N ILE A 92 -2.81 3.17 4.41
CA ILE A 92 -2.29 4.26 5.22
C ILE A 92 -1.81 5.40 4.31
N SER A 93 -2.31 6.59 4.60
CA SER A 93 -1.90 7.81 3.92
C SER A 93 -0.96 8.66 4.78
N SER A 94 -0.66 9.87 4.30
CA SER A 94 0.39 10.74 4.86
C SER A 94 -0.15 12.09 5.35
N ALA A 95 0.44 12.60 6.42
CA ALA A 95 0.31 13.98 6.87
C ALA A 95 1.70 14.64 6.91
N THR A 96 1.78 15.92 6.53
CA THR A 96 3.01 16.69 6.74
C THR A 96 3.26 16.93 8.22
N GLN A 97 4.47 17.39 8.57
CA GLN A 97 4.79 17.82 9.94
C GLN A 97 3.75 18.80 10.51
N GLY A 98 3.20 19.70 9.68
CA GLY A 98 2.17 20.67 10.06
C GLY A 98 0.75 20.09 10.16
N GLY A 99 0.56 18.79 9.93
CA GLY A 99 -0.76 18.15 9.91
C GLY A 99 -1.57 18.47 8.65
N HIS A 100 -0.91 18.81 7.54
CA HIS A 100 -1.57 19.12 6.28
C HIS A 100 -1.46 17.96 5.29
N LYS A 101 -2.29 17.99 4.24
CA LYS A 101 -2.20 17.07 3.11
C LYS A 101 -0.89 17.34 2.34
N PRO A 102 0.03 16.35 2.18
CA PRO A 102 1.21 16.52 1.35
C PRO A 102 0.85 16.53 -0.14
N TRP A 103 1.75 17.09 -0.96
CA TRP A 103 1.54 17.28 -2.40
C TRP A 103 1.43 15.98 -3.20
N TYR A 104 1.96 14.87 -2.68
CA TYR A 104 1.95 13.56 -3.33
C TYR A 104 0.75 12.70 -2.91
N LEU A 105 -0.02 13.10 -1.89
CA LEU A 105 -1.12 12.29 -1.37
C LEU A 105 -2.21 12.08 -2.42
N GLU A 106 -2.66 10.84 -2.56
CA GLU A 106 -3.87 10.45 -3.29
C GLU A 106 -5.07 10.37 -2.35
N GLU A 107 -6.21 10.91 -2.77
CA GLU A 107 -7.45 10.92 -1.99
C GLU A 107 -8.36 9.80 -2.47
N CYS A 108 -8.82 8.94 -1.56
CA CYS A 108 -9.81 7.90 -1.87
C CYS A 108 -10.55 7.41 -0.63
N SER A 109 -11.65 6.68 -0.85
CA SER A 109 -12.51 6.15 0.21
C SER A 109 -11.95 4.91 0.90
N SER A 110 -10.94 4.25 0.34
CA SER A 110 -10.35 3.02 0.88
C SER A 110 -9.29 3.27 1.95
N THR A 111 -8.72 4.47 2.03
CA THR A 111 -7.73 4.83 3.06
C THR A 111 -8.35 4.75 4.45
N LEU A 112 -7.68 4.07 5.38
CA LEU A 112 -8.17 3.86 6.75
C LEU A 112 -7.63 4.89 7.75
N ALA A 113 -6.37 5.30 7.60
CA ALA A 113 -5.71 6.19 8.55
C ALA A 113 -4.56 6.97 7.90
N SER A 114 -3.92 7.85 8.67
CA SER A 114 -2.75 8.62 8.23
C SER A 114 -1.65 8.58 9.28
N THR A 115 -0.41 8.60 8.82
CA THR A 115 0.78 8.79 9.67
C THR A 115 1.60 9.97 9.15
N TYR A 116 2.56 10.45 9.94
CA TYR A 116 3.45 11.51 9.48
C TYR A 116 4.45 11.01 8.44
N SER A 117 4.74 11.84 7.45
CA SER A 117 5.78 11.59 6.44
C SER A 117 6.46 12.91 6.04
N SER A 118 6.97 13.01 4.82
CA SER A 118 7.51 14.24 4.25
C SER A 118 6.41 15.22 3.81
N GLY A 119 6.76 16.49 3.67
CA GLY A 119 5.86 17.51 3.15
C GLY A 119 6.47 18.30 2.00
N THR A 120 6.13 19.58 1.90
CA THR A 120 6.66 20.46 0.87
C THR A 120 8.13 20.80 1.16
N PRO A 121 9.07 20.50 0.24
CA PRO A 121 10.48 20.82 0.45
C PRO A 121 10.69 22.30 0.73
N GLY A 122 11.45 22.62 1.78
CA GLY A 122 11.71 23.99 2.21
C GLY A 122 10.62 24.61 3.11
N HIS A 123 9.47 23.95 3.27
CA HIS A 123 8.41 24.36 4.19
C HIS A 123 8.23 23.38 5.35
N ASP A 124 8.18 22.08 5.06
CA ASP A 124 7.97 21.02 6.04
C ASP A 124 9.24 20.20 6.26
N ARG A 125 9.47 19.72 7.49
CA ARG A 125 10.50 18.71 7.75
C ARG A 125 9.95 17.31 7.44
N SER A 126 10.82 16.42 6.99
CA SER A 126 10.51 15.00 6.92
C SER A 126 10.40 14.42 8.33
N VAL A 127 9.28 13.76 8.60
CA VAL A 127 9.07 12.98 9.82
C VAL A 127 9.18 11.50 9.44
N ALA A 128 9.99 10.75 10.19
CA ALA A 128 10.05 9.29 10.12
C ALA A 128 9.43 8.72 11.40
N THR A 129 8.54 7.76 11.26
CA THR A 129 7.84 7.07 12.36
C THR A 129 8.34 5.66 12.55
#